data_AF-R0FAT7-F1
#
_entry.id   AF-R0FAT7-F1
#
_cell.length_a   1.000
_cell.length_b   1.000
_cell.length_c   1.000
_cell.angle_alpha   90.00
_cell.angle_beta   90.00
_cell.angle_gamma   90.00
#
_symmetry.space_group_name_H-M   'P 1'
#
loop_
_entity.id
_entity.type
_entity.pdbx_description
1 polymer ?
#
loop_
_entity_poly.entity_id
_entity_poly.type
_entity_poly.pdbx_seq_one_letter_code
_entity_poly.pdbx_strand_id
1 'polypeptide(L)'
;MKSRTRCLIALLLVISLCFKASLGRGDDAPHKGMWPSIIDKAKTGGLNSIQTYVFWNVHEPEQGKYDFSGRFDLVKFIKLIHEKGLYVTLRLGPFIQAEWNHGGLPYWLREVPEVYFRTDNEPFKEHTERYVRKILGMMKQEKLFASQGGPIVLGQIENEYNAVQLAYKENGERYIKWAANLVESMNLGIPWVMCKQNDAPGNVINACNGRHCGDTFQGPNRHDKPSLWTENWTTQFRVFGDPPTYRTVKDIAFSVARYFSKNGSHVNYYMYHGGTNFGRTSAHFVTTRYYDDAPLDEYGLEKEPKYGHLKDVHRALKLCKKALFWGHHHVQKLGPDTEVRYHEQPGTKVCAAFLSNNNTRESNTIKFKGQDYVLPSRSISILPDCKTVVYNTAQIVAQHSWRNFVKSEKTSKGLKFEMFSEKIPSKIDGESLIPGELYYLTKDKTDYACVNIKEDDLL
;
A
#
# COMPACT_ATOMS: atom_id res chain seq x y z
N MET A 1 -20.05 -13.75 24.92
CA MET A 1 -19.97 -13.60 23.44
C MET A 1 -19.14 -12.39 22.95
N LYS A 2 -18.29 -11.74 23.78
CA LYS A 2 -17.57 -10.50 23.45
C LYS A 2 -16.15 -10.65 22.84
N SER A 3 -15.70 -11.83 22.36
CA SER A 3 -14.27 -12.02 22.01
C SER A 3 -13.94 -12.56 20.62
N ARG A 4 -14.89 -12.74 19.69
CA ARG A 4 -14.58 -13.40 18.40
C ARG A 4 -14.03 -12.49 17.30
N THR A 5 -14.26 -11.18 17.33
CA THR A 5 -13.78 -10.27 16.27
C THR A 5 -12.30 -9.91 16.39
N ARG A 6 -11.68 -10.08 17.58
CA ARG A 6 -10.22 -9.87 17.76
C ARG A 6 -9.36 -10.96 17.11
N CYS A 7 -9.95 -12.07 16.67
CA CYS A 7 -9.21 -13.27 16.27
C CYS A 7 -8.84 -13.33 14.78
N LEU A 8 -9.49 -12.58 13.90
CA LEU A 8 -9.20 -12.63 12.46
C LEU A 8 -8.03 -11.74 12.03
N ILE A 9 -7.66 -10.75 12.83
CA ILE A 9 -6.55 -9.83 12.53
C ILE A 9 -5.41 -10.18 13.46
N ALA A 10 -4.64 -11.20 13.08
CA ALA A 10 -3.29 -11.39 13.59
C ALA A 10 -2.49 -10.08 13.43
N LEU A 11 -1.38 -9.88 14.14
CA LEU A 11 -0.49 -8.74 13.90
C LEU A 11 -0.07 -8.79 12.43
N LEU A 12 -0.80 -8.10 11.56
CA LEU A 12 -0.64 -8.20 10.13
C LEU A 12 0.39 -7.16 9.78
N LEU A 13 1.60 -7.66 9.51
CA LEU A 13 2.70 -6.88 8.96
C LEU A 13 2.64 -7.11 7.46
N VAL A 14 2.21 -6.07 6.76
CA VAL A 14 1.73 -6.20 5.39
C VAL A 14 2.60 -5.42 4.43
N ILE A 15 2.74 -5.96 3.23
CA ILE A 15 3.47 -5.35 2.11
C ILE A 15 2.50 -4.69 1.18
N SER A 16 2.63 -3.42 0.84
CA SER A 16 2.15 -3.03 -0.49
C SER A 16 3.13 -3.55 -1.54
N LEU A 17 2.75 -4.61 -2.25
CA LEU A 17 3.39 -5.05 -3.48
C LEU A 17 2.57 -4.48 -4.61
N CYS A 18 3.14 -3.52 -5.31
CA CYS A 18 2.55 -3.05 -6.55
C CYS A 18 2.77 -4.10 -7.64
N PHE A 19 1.79 -4.30 -8.52
CA PHE A 19 1.94 -5.05 -9.78
C PHE A 19 3.08 -4.55 -10.69
N LYS A 20 3.71 -3.43 -10.32
CA LYS A 20 4.89 -2.79 -10.94
C LYS A 20 6.17 -3.64 -10.93
N ALA A 21 6.15 -4.84 -10.35
CA ALA A 21 7.33 -5.64 -10.04
C ALA A 21 7.45 -6.94 -10.86
N SER A 22 7.12 -6.93 -12.16
CA SER A 22 7.35 -8.09 -13.02
C SER A 22 7.75 -7.70 -14.44
N LEU A 23 9.03 -7.91 -14.73
CA LEU A 23 9.50 -8.34 -16.03
C LEU A 23 10.31 -9.61 -15.82
N GLY A 24 9.81 -10.74 -16.32
CA GLY A 24 10.71 -11.74 -16.90
C GLY A 24 11.10 -11.21 -18.28
N ARG A 25 12.39 -11.21 -18.61
CA ARG A 25 12.80 -11.03 -20.01
C ARG A 25 12.16 -12.15 -20.83
N GLY A 26 11.75 -11.81 -22.05
CA GLY A 26 11.29 -12.78 -23.04
C GLY A 26 12.22 -13.98 -23.17
N ASP A 27 11.59 -15.13 -23.16
CA ASP A 27 11.89 -16.43 -23.79
C ASP A 27 13.24 -17.15 -23.67
N ASP A 28 14.35 -16.60 -23.15
CA ASP A 28 15.62 -17.37 -23.17
C ASP A 28 16.56 -17.24 -21.95
N ALA A 29 16.04 -17.09 -20.73
CA ALA A 29 16.87 -17.26 -19.53
C ALA A 29 16.11 -17.90 -18.36
N PRO A 30 16.73 -18.80 -17.56
CA PRO A 30 16.12 -19.44 -16.39
C PRO A 30 15.93 -18.49 -15.19
N HIS A 31 15.78 -17.19 -15.42
CA HIS A 31 15.36 -16.23 -14.41
C HIS A 31 13.84 -16.29 -14.27
N LYS A 32 13.38 -17.12 -13.34
CA LYS A 32 12.03 -17.06 -12.75
C LYS A 32 11.70 -15.58 -12.47
N GLY A 33 10.50 -15.11 -12.86
CA GLY A 33 10.08 -13.70 -12.70
C GLY A 33 10.30 -13.16 -11.28
N MET A 34 10.27 -11.85 -11.06
CA MET A 34 10.70 -11.24 -9.77
C MET A 34 9.81 -11.61 -8.56
N TRP A 35 8.53 -11.95 -8.79
CA TRP A 35 7.56 -12.18 -7.71
C TRP A 35 8.00 -13.19 -6.65
N PRO A 36 8.44 -14.43 -6.96
CA PRO A 36 8.85 -15.39 -5.94
C PRO A 36 9.97 -14.85 -5.05
N SER A 37 10.98 -14.17 -5.63
CA SER A 37 12.08 -13.62 -4.85
C SER A 37 11.62 -12.49 -3.93
N ILE A 38 10.76 -11.58 -4.41
CA ILE A 38 10.24 -10.49 -3.58
C ILE A 38 9.37 -11.05 -2.45
N ILE A 39 8.51 -12.03 -2.74
CA ILE A 39 7.65 -12.70 -1.75
C ILE A 39 8.45 -13.51 -0.72
N ASP A 40 9.59 -14.09 -1.12
CA ASP A 40 10.49 -14.78 -0.18
C ASP A 40 11.20 -13.78 0.75
N LYS A 41 11.69 -12.65 0.22
CA LYS A 41 12.34 -11.59 1.02
C LYS A 41 11.37 -10.91 1.96
N ALA A 42 10.15 -10.67 1.49
CA ALA A 42 8.98 -10.26 2.27
C ALA A 42 8.73 -11.15 3.51
N LYS A 43 8.55 -12.46 3.29
CA LYS A 43 8.34 -13.45 4.35
C LYS A 43 9.53 -13.48 5.32
N THR A 44 10.74 -13.50 4.78
CA THR A 44 12.00 -13.48 5.56
C THR A 44 12.14 -12.20 6.38
N GLY A 45 11.62 -11.09 5.86
CA GLY A 45 11.53 -9.80 6.52
C GLY A 45 10.57 -9.78 7.70
N GLY A 46 9.83 -10.87 7.96
CA GLY A 46 8.92 -11.00 9.10
C GLY A 46 7.47 -10.66 8.78
N LEU A 47 7.14 -10.48 7.50
CA LEU A 47 5.79 -10.16 7.06
C LEU A 47 4.94 -11.42 6.94
N ASN A 48 3.63 -11.26 7.14
CA ASN A 48 2.67 -12.36 7.11
C ASN A 48 1.51 -12.12 6.14
N SER A 49 1.46 -10.96 5.49
CA SER A 49 0.50 -10.66 4.43
C SER A 49 1.08 -9.76 3.36
N ILE A 50 0.51 -9.83 2.17
CA ILE A 50 0.78 -8.99 1.03
C ILE A 50 -0.49 -8.21 0.66
N GLN A 51 -0.44 -6.91 0.74
CA GLN A 51 -1.41 -5.98 0.20
C GLN A 51 -1.09 -5.63 -1.26
N THR A 52 -2.10 -5.60 -2.11
CA THR A 52 -1.93 -5.12 -3.48
C THR A 52 -3.18 -4.42 -3.98
N TYR A 53 -3.00 -3.44 -4.85
CA TYR A 53 -4.12 -2.88 -5.61
C TYR A 53 -4.47 -3.78 -6.79
N VAL A 54 -5.70 -3.68 -7.26
CA VAL A 54 -6.11 -4.18 -8.58
C VAL A 54 -6.22 -2.99 -9.53
N PHE A 55 -5.55 -3.08 -10.67
CA PHE A 55 -5.38 -1.96 -11.62
C PHE A 55 -6.39 -2.11 -12.77
N TRP A 56 -7.58 -1.53 -12.62
CA TRP A 56 -8.67 -1.72 -13.57
C TRP A 56 -8.27 -1.36 -15.02
N ASN A 57 -7.58 -0.23 -15.22
CA ASN A 57 -7.19 0.24 -16.54
C ASN A 57 -6.35 -0.75 -17.37
N VAL A 58 -5.49 -1.55 -16.74
CA VAL A 58 -4.70 -2.58 -17.44
C VAL A 58 -5.43 -3.92 -17.52
N HIS A 59 -6.35 -4.19 -16.60
CA HIS A 59 -7.17 -5.39 -16.64
C HIS A 59 -8.33 -5.28 -17.61
N GLU A 60 -8.78 -4.08 -17.97
CA GLU A 60 -9.83 -3.83 -18.95
C GLU A 60 -9.45 -2.64 -19.85
N PRO A 61 -8.40 -2.80 -20.70
CA PRO A 61 -7.91 -1.71 -21.56
C PRO A 61 -8.95 -1.23 -22.58
N GLU A 62 -9.86 -2.12 -22.98
CA GLU A 62 -11.05 -1.82 -23.76
C GLU A 62 -12.29 -2.36 -23.03
N GLN A 63 -13.40 -1.64 -23.11
CA GLN A 63 -14.63 -2.02 -22.41
C GLN A 63 -15.04 -3.47 -22.75
N GLY A 64 -15.20 -4.30 -21.73
CA GLY A 64 -15.55 -5.71 -21.82
C GLY A 64 -14.42 -6.66 -22.23
N LYS A 65 -13.24 -6.16 -22.62
CA LYS A 65 -12.08 -6.98 -23.00
C LYS A 65 -11.06 -6.99 -21.87
N TYR A 66 -10.97 -8.12 -21.18
CA TYR A 66 -10.11 -8.26 -20.02
C TYR A 66 -8.74 -8.87 -20.34
N ASP A 67 -7.68 -8.35 -19.71
CA ASP A 67 -6.32 -8.90 -19.75
C ASP A 67 -5.82 -9.31 -18.35
N PHE A 68 -5.49 -10.59 -18.23
CA PHE A 68 -4.86 -11.19 -17.04
C PHE A 68 -3.64 -12.02 -17.44
N SER A 69 -2.96 -11.65 -18.53
CA SER A 69 -1.78 -12.35 -19.04
C SER A 69 -0.48 -11.76 -18.48
N GLY A 70 0.61 -12.53 -18.57
CA GLY A 70 1.95 -12.08 -18.23
C GLY A 70 2.06 -11.48 -16.82
N ARG A 71 2.46 -10.20 -16.74
CA ARG A 71 2.58 -9.48 -15.46
C ARG A 71 1.24 -9.06 -14.86
N PHE A 72 0.14 -9.14 -15.62
CA PHE A 72 -1.22 -8.81 -15.18
C PHE A 72 -1.99 -10.06 -14.68
N ASP A 73 -1.32 -11.22 -14.57
CA ASP A 73 -1.94 -12.43 -14.02
C ASP A 73 -2.11 -12.33 -12.49
N LEU A 74 -3.24 -11.73 -12.07
CA LEU A 74 -3.60 -11.51 -10.68
C LEU A 74 -3.83 -12.81 -9.90
N VAL A 75 -4.46 -13.80 -10.55
CA VAL A 75 -4.73 -15.10 -9.93
C VAL A 75 -3.42 -15.81 -9.61
N LYS A 76 -2.48 -15.87 -10.57
CA LYS A 76 -1.17 -16.47 -10.37
C LYS A 76 -0.36 -15.77 -9.29
N PHE A 77 -0.40 -14.43 -9.24
CA PHE A 77 0.28 -13.67 -8.20
C PHE A 77 -0.26 -14.02 -6.81
N ILE A 78 -1.58 -14.07 -6.63
CA ILE A 78 -2.20 -14.42 -5.34
C ILE A 78 -1.94 -15.88 -4.96
N LYS A 79 -2.00 -16.82 -5.92
CA LYS A 79 -1.65 -18.24 -5.69
C LYS A 79 -0.20 -18.38 -5.22
N LEU A 80 0.73 -17.66 -5.84
CA LEU A 80 2.13 -17.67 -5.43
C LEU A 80 2.31 -17.14 -4.00
N ILE A 81 1.58 -16.10 -3.60
CA ILE A 81 1.59 -15.60 -2.22
C ILE A 81 1.10 -16.69 -1.24
N HIS A 82 0.03 -17.41 -1.63
CA HIS A 82 -0.51 -18.53 -0.85
C HIS A 82 0.48 -19.70 -0.71
N GLU A 83 1.13 -20.11 -1.80
CA GLU A 83 2.16 -21.14 -1.81
C GLU A 83 3.32 -20.81 -0.87
N LYS A 84 3.64 -19.52 -0.75
CA LYS A 84 4.65 -19.02 0.19
C LYS A 84 4.14 -18.89 1.62
N GLY A 85 2.88 -19.20 1.90
CA GLY A 85 2.28 -19.21 3.24
C GLY A 85 2.03 -17.83 3.82
N LEU A 86 1.75 -16.84 2.96
CA LEU A 86 1.37 -15.49 3.34
C LEU A 86 -0.12 -15.25 3.01
N TYR A 87 -0.73 -14.31 3.73
CA TYR A 87 -2.09 -13.83 3.43
C TYR A 87 -2.08 -12.70 2.40
N VAL A 88 -3.27 -12.29 1.97
CA VAL A 88 -3.47 -11.19 1.03
C VAL A 88 -4.50 -10.18 1.54
N THR A 89 -4.16 -8.90 1.41
CA THR A 89 -5.11 -7.77 1.46
C THR A 89 -5.35 -7.27 0.03
N LEU A 90 -6.52 -7.51 -0.53
CA LEU A 90 -6.83 -7.14 -1.92
C LEU A 90 -7.54 -5.78 -1.97
N ARG A 91 -6.86 -4.74 -2.43
CA ARG A 91 -7.42 -3.39 -2.57
C ARG A 91 -7.99 -3.18 -3.96
N LEU A 92 -9.30 -3.29 -4.08
CA LEU A 92 -9.98 -3.49 -5.37
C LEU A 92 -10.08 -2.21 -6.22
N GLY A 93 -10.18 -1.04 -5.60
CA GLY A 93 -10.58 0.19 -6.27
C GLY A 93 -12.10 0.41 -6.20
N PRO A 94 -12.77 0.97 -7.22
CA PRO A 94 -12.29 1.13 -8.60
C PRO A 94 -11.22 2.19 -8.76
N PHE A 95 -11.30 3.29 -8.00
CA PHE A 95 -10.23 4.27 -7.90
C PHE A 95 -9.21 3.82 -6.85
N ILE A 96 -7.94 3.79 -7.21
CA ILE A 96 -6.84 3.33 -6.34
C ILE A 96 -5.80 4.39 -6.06
N GLN A 97 -5.85 5.52 -6.77
CA GLN A 97 -4.77 6.52 -6.79
C GLN A 97 -3.43 5.89 -7.19
N ALA A 98 -2.65 5.39 -6.22
CA ALA A 98 -1.42 4.62 -6.37
C ALA A 98 -0.31 5.30 -7.21
N GLU A 99 -0.40 6.62 -7.38
CA GLU A 99 0.36 7.41 -8.36
C GLU A 99 0.35 6.73 -9.74
N TRP A 100 -0.81 6.14 -10.07
CA TRP A 100 -1.03 5.33 -11.25
C TRP A 100 -1.89 6.08 -12.25
N ASN A 101 -1.66 5.82 -13.54
CA ASN A 101 -2.37 6.48 -14.62
C ASN A 101 -3.89 6.47 -14.40
N HIS A 102 -4.50 7.65 -14.53
CA HIS A 102 -5.93 7.89 -14.28
C HIS A 102 -6.47 7.32 -12.95
N GLY A 103 -5.61 7.20 -11.93
CA GLY A 103 -5.97 6.61 -10.63
C GLY A 103 -6.44 5.15 -10.71
N GLY A 104 -6.07 4.44 -11.78
CA GLY A 104 -6.45 3.06 -12.05
C GLY A 104 -7.72 2.88 -12.88
N LEU A 105 -8.48 3.94 -13.19
CA LEU A 105 -9.68 3.83 -14.02
C LEU A 105 -9.30 3.74 -15.51
N PRO A 106 -9.95 2.89 -16.31
CA PRO A 106 -9.68 2.83 -17.75
C PRO A 106 -10.11 4.11 -18.46
N TYR A 107 -9.36 4.51 -19.50
CA TYR A 107 -9.68 5.69 -20.31
C TYR A 107 -11.13 5.66 -20.84
N TRP A 108 -11.54 4.53 -21.43
CA TRP A 108 -12.85 4.38 -22.07
C TRP A 108 -14.02 4.70 -21.11
N LEU A 109 -13.82 4.60 -19.79
CA LEU A 109 -14.85 4.91 -18.82
C LEU A 109 -15.26 6.38 -18.86
N ARG A 110 -14.36 7.29 -19.27
CA ARG A 110 -14.66 8.72 -19.45
C ARG A 110 -15.52 8.98 -20.69
N GLU A 111 -15.48 8.08 -21.68
CA GLU A 111 -16.30 8.22 -22.90
C GLU A 111 -17.73 7.71 -22.70
N VAL A 112 -18.05 7.14 -21.54
CA VAL A 112 -19.41 6.75 -21.17
C VAL A 112 -20.28 8.00 -21.02
N PRO A 113 -21.43 8.11 -21.70
CA PRO A 113 -22.31 9.27 -21.59
C PRO A 113 -22.71 9.57 -20.14
N GLU A 114 -22.69 10.85 -19.78
CA GLU A 114 -23.14 11.36 -18.46
C GLU A 114 -22.44 10.70 -17.25
N VAL A 115 -21.21 10.21 -17.45
CA VAL A 115 -20.43 9.59 -16.39
C VAL A 115 -19.80 10.63 -15.47
N TYR A 116 -20.03 10.48 -14.17
CA TYR A 116 -19.36 11.28 -13.13
C TYR A 116 -18.66 10.33 -12.17
N PHE A 117 -17.34 10.46 -12.08
CA PHE A 117 -16.54 9.50 -11.33
C PHE A 117 -16.69 9.68 -9.83
N ARG A 118 -16.75 8.54 -9.13
CA ARG A 118 -16.72 8.45 -7.67
C ARG A 118 -17.84 9.27 -7.01
N THR A 119 -19.05 9.18 -7.55
CA THR A 119 -20.25 9.80 -6.98
C THR A 119 -21.45 8.92 -7.24
N ASP A 120 -22.61 9.28 -6.71
CA ASP A 120 -23.86 8.55 -6.92
C ASP A 120 -24.39 8.82 -8.33
N ASN A 121 -23.70 8.24 -9.31
CA ASN A 121 -23.96 8.36 -10.73
C ASN A 121 -24.14 6.95 -11.31
N GLU A 122 -25.29 6.70 -11.94
CA GLU A 122 -25.67 5.36 -12.36
C GLU A 122 -24.69 4.73 -13.37
N PRO A 123 -24.28 5.43 -14.45
CA PRO A 123 -23.26 4.89 -15.36
C PRO A 123 -21.99 4.47 -14.63
N PHE A 124 -21.44 5.33 -13.75
CA PHE A 124 -20.23 5.00 -13.01
C PHE A 124 -20.41 3.79 -12.08
N LYS A 125 -21.53 3.72 -11.34
CA LYS A 125 -21.85 2.61 -10.43
C LYS A 125 -22.01 1.29 -11.18
N GLU A 126 -22.73 1.27 -12.31
CA GLU A 126 -22.91 0.06 -13.11
C GLU A 126 -21.58 -0.51 -13.63
N HIS A 127 -20.72 0.34 -14.19
CA HIS A 127 -19.40 -0.09 -14.68
C HIS A 127 -18.52 -0.57 -13.54
N THR A 128 -18.53 0.15 -12.42
CA THR A 128 -17.79 -0.24 -11.20
C THR A 128 -18.29 -1.59 -10.69
N GLU A 129 -19.60 -1.81 -10.62
CA GLU A 129 -20.19 -3.07 -10.17
C GLU A 129 -19.80 -4.23 -11.08
N ARG A 130 -19.84 -4.06 -12.41
CA ARG A 130 -19.38 -5.08 -13.36
C ARG A 130 -17.92 -5.46 -13.11
N TYR A 131 -17.03 -4.48 -12.98
CA TYR A 131 -15.62 -4.71 -12.68
C TYR A 131 -15.41 -5.41 -11.33
N VAL A 132 -16.04 -4.90 -10.26
CA VAL A 132 -15.97 -5.47 -8.91
C VAL A 132 -16.43 -6.93 -8.92
N ARG A 133 -17.58 -7.22 -9.54
CA ARG A 133 -18.12 -8.57 -9.66
C ARG A 133 -17.23 -9.48 -10.50
N LYS A 134 -16.63 -8.97 -11.59
CA LYS A 134 -15.69 -9.72 -12.42
C LYS A 134 -14.47 -10.17 -11.63
N ILE A 135 -13.77 -9.23 -10.97
CA ILE A 135 -12.55 -9.54 -10.21
C ILE A 135 -12.85 -10.46 -9.04
N LEU A 136 -13.84 -10.13 -8.20
CA LEU A 136 -14.16 -10.95 -7.03
C LEU A 136 -14.76 -12.30 -7.41
N GLY A 137 -15.51 -12.37 -8.51
CA GLY A 137 -16.01 -13.62 -9.09
C GLY A 137 -14.87 -14.56 -9.48
N MET A 138 -13.83 -14.04 -10.16
CA MET A 138 -12.63 -14.79 -10.50
C MET A 138 -11.91 -15.30 -9.24
N MET A 139 -11.69 -14.43 -8.25
CA MET A 139 -11.05 -14.82 -6.98
C MET A 139 -11.84 -15.92 -6.25
N LYS A 140 -13.18 -15.85 -6.29
CA LYS A 140 -14.08 -16.83 -5.67
C LYS A 140 -14.04 -18.18 -6.40
N GLN A 141 -14.05 -18.17 -7.73
CA GLN A 141 -13.95 -19.39 -8.55
C GLN A 141 -12.65 -20.14 -8.27
N GLU A 142 -11.56 -19.39 -8.09
CA GLU A 142 -10.23 -19.91 -7.75
C GLU A 142 -10.04 -20.23 -6.26
N LYS A 143 -11.12 -20.12 -5.45
CA LYS A 143 -11.11 -20.38 -3.99
C LYS A 143 -10.07 -19.58 -3.22
N LEU A 144 -9.83 -18.33 -3.63
CA LEU A 144 -8.77 -17.50 -3.06
C LEU A 144 -9.16 -16.74 -1.79
N PHE A 145 -10.45 -16.69 -1.44
CA PHE A 145 -10.89 -16.09 -0.17
C PHE A 145 -10.59 -17.01 1.02
N ALA A 146 -10.23 -16.43 2.17
CA ALA A 146 -9.95 -17.17 3.40
C ALA A 146 -11.12 -18.05 3.86
N SER A 147 -12.36 -17.62 3.61
CA SER A 147 -13.57 -18.41 3.82
C SER A 147 -13.63 -19.71 2.99
N GLN A 148 -12.85 -19.80 1.91
CA GLN A 148 -12.71 -20.95 1.02
C GLN A 148 -11.36 -21.68 1.21
N GLY A 149 -10.54 -21.27 2.19
CA GLY A 149 -9.20 -21.79 2.44
C GLY A 149 -8.08 -21.05 1.70
N GLY A 150 -8.39 -20.00 0.94
CA GLY A 150 -7.40 -19.20 0.20
C GLY A 150 -6.72 -18.11 1.04
N PRO A 151 -5.78 -17.34 0.46
CA PRO A 151 -4.97 -16.37 1.20
C PRO A 151 -5.65 -15.02 1.44
N ILE A 152 -6.72 -14.64 0.73
CA ILE A 152 -7.32 -13.30 0.82
C ILE A 152 -8.10 -13.19 2.13
N VAL A 153 -7.58 -12.41 3.07
CA VAL A 153 -8.15 -12.23 4.43
C VAL A 153 -8.80 -10.86 4.64
N LEU A 154 -8.53 -9.90 3.76
CA LEU A 154 -9.01 -8.53 3.86
C LEU A 154 -9.23 -7.95 2.46
N GLY A 155 -10.36 -7.29 2.25
CA GLY A 155 -10.65 -6.55 1.02
C GLY A 155 -10.70 -5.05 1.28
N GLN A 156 -10.40 -4.22 0.29
CA GLN A 156 -10.71 -2.78 0.32
C GLN A 156 -11.55 -2.39 -0.89
N ILE A 157 -12.58 -1.59 -0.66
CA ILE A 157 -13.38 -0.92 -1.69
C ILE A 157 -13.15 0.59 -1.56
N GLU A 158 -13.08 1.30 -2.69
CA GLU A 158 -12.66 2.71 -2.78
C GLU A 158 -11.25 3.00 -2.22
N ASN A 159 -10.81 4.24 -2.37
CA ASN A 159 -9.53 4.72 -1.88
C ASN A 159 -9.56 6.19 -1.47
N GLU A 160 -9.36 6.47 -0.18
CA GLU A 160 -9.27 7.81 0.38
C GLU A 160 -10.45 8.73 0.00
N TYR A 161 -11.66 8.18 0.00
CA TYR A 161 -12.83 8.86 -0.57
C TYR A 161 -13.30 10.09 0.25
N ASN A 162 -13.04 10.17 1.56
CA ASN A 162 -13.35 11.39 2.32
C ASN A 162 -12.70 12.66 1.72
N ALA A 163 -11.60 12.53 0.97
CA ALA A 163 -10.93 13.67 0.33
C ALA A 163 -11.84 14.37 -0.71
N VAL A 164 -12.81 13.67 -1.29
CA VAL A 164 -13.71 14.19 -2.33
C VAL A 164 -15.19 14.09 -1.95
N GLN A 165 -15.55 13.26 -0.98
CA GLN A 165 -16.94 13.00 -0.59
C GLN A 165 -17.73 14.29 -0.31
N LEU A 166 -17.14 15.24 0.42
CA LEU A 166 -17.83 16.49 0.77
C LEU A 166 -18.20 17.32 -0.46
N ALA A 167 -17.38 17.29 -1.51
CA ALA A 167 -17.66 18.03 -2.75
C ALA A 167 -18.93 17.49 -3.46
N TYR A 168 -19.26 16.22 -3.25
CA TYR A 168 -20.46 15.59 -3.78
C TYR A 168 -21.68 15.67 -2.86
N LYS A 169 -21.56 16.27 -1.67
CA LYS A 169 -22.66 16.42 -0.70
C LYS A 169 -23.34 15.05 -0.46
N GLU A 170 -24.67 15.00 -0.54
CA GLU A 170 -25.47 13.79 -0.36
C GLU A 170 -25.16 12.69 -1.38
N ASN A 171 -24.76 13.04 -2.61
CA ASN A 171 -24.34 12.04 -3.61
C ASN A 171 -23.07 11.29 -3.13
N GLY A 172 -22.16 11.98 -2.43
CA GLY A 172 -20.98 11.34 -1.87
C GLY A 172 -21.35 10.33 -0.77
N GLU A 173 -22.29 10.68 0.09
CA GLU A 173 -22.78 9.77 1.13
C GLU A 173 -23.54 8.57 0.55
N ARG A 174 -24.38 8.78 -0.47
CA ARG A 174 -25.10 7.68 -1.14
C ARG A 174 -24.14 6.74 -1.84
N TYR A 175 -23.15 7.27 -2.55
CA TYR A 175 -22.13 6.49 -3.25
C TYR A 175 -21.33 5.61 -2.29
N ILE A 176 -20.80 6.15 -1.19
CA ILE A 176 -19.96 5.35 -0.30
C ILE A 176 -20.77 4.27 0.43
N LYS A 177 -22.04 4.53 0.75
CA LYS A 177 -22.98 3.52 1.26
C LYS A 177 -23.24 2.43 0.22
N TRP A 178 -23.47 2.80 -1.05
CA TRP A 178 -23.63 1.85 -2.14
C TRP A 178 -22.38 0.98 -2.32
N ALA A 179 -21.18 1.56 -2.31
CA ALA A 179 -19.92 0.84 -2.48
C ALA A 179 -19.69 -0.18 -1.35
N ALA A 180 -19.99 0.18 -0.11
CA ALA A 180 -19.98 -0.74 1.03
C ALA A 180 -20.98 -1.89 0.85
N ASN A 181 -22.24 -1.57 0.51
CA ASN A 181 -23.30 -2.56 0.32
C ASN A 181 -22.98 -3.53 -0.83
N LEU A 182 -22.39 -3.04 -1.92
CA LEU A 182 -22.00 -3.86 -3.06
C LEU A 182 -21.11 -5.01 -2.62
N VAL A 183 -20.01 -4.73 -1.91
CA VAL A 183 -19.06 -5.77 -1.49
C VAL A 183 -19.57 -6.63 -0.34
N GLU A 184 -20.36 -6.07 0.59
CA GLU A 184 -20.99 -6.84 1.67
C GLU A 184 -22.04 -7.83 1.12
N SER A 185 -22.84 -7.42 0.13
CA SER A 185 -23.88 -8.27 -0.48
C SER A 185 -23.33 -9.54 -1.15
N MET A 186 -22.05 -9.53 -1.54
CA MET A 186 -21.40 -10.67 -2.17
C MET A 186 -21.07 -11.81 -1.19
N ASN A 187 -21.16 -11.56 0.12
CA ASN A 187 -21.02 -12.57 1.19
C ASN A 187 -19.76 -13.45 1.04
N LEU A 188 -18.62 -12.82 0.78
CA LEU A 188 -17.34 -13.51 0.52
C LEU A 188 -16.64 -14.03 1.79
N GLY A 189 -17.20 -13.76 2.97
CA GLY A 189 -16.69 -14.26 4.25
C GLY A 189 -15.35 -13.65 4.68
N ILE A 190 -15.04 -12.44 4.18
CA ILE A 190 -13.87 -11.65 4.59
C ILE A 190 -14.33 -10.24 5.05
N PRO A 191 -13.62 -9.59 5.98
CA PRO A 191 -13.83 -8.19 6.29
C PRO A 191 -13.43 -7.27 5.13
N TRP A 192 -14.12 -6.12 5.06
CA TRP A 192 -13.84 -5.05 4.12
C TRP A 192 -13.35 -3.80 4.83
N VAL A 193 -12.50 -3.03 4.17
CA VAL A 193 -11.97 -1.76 4.69
C VAL A 193 -12.19 -0.62 3.71
N MET A 194 -12.13 0.60 4.23
CA MET A 194 -12.02 1.85 3.48
C MET A 194 -10.96 2.71 4.17
N CYS A 195 -9.87 3.04 3.46
CA CYS A 195 -8.82 3.89 4.01
C CYS A 195 -9.22 5.38 3.91
N LYS A 196 -8.86 6.18 4.94
CA LYS A 196 -9.29 7.58 5.08
C LYS A 196 -10.80 7.76 4.84
N GLN A 197 -11.59 6.92 5.50
CA GLN A 197 -13.05 6.99 5.47
C GLN A 197 -13.58 6.95 6.91
N ASN A 198 -13.55 8.07 7.61
CA ASN A 198 -13.90 8.16 9.03
C ASN A 198 -15.32 7.63 9.32
N ASP A 199 -16.26 7.84 8.39
CA ASP A 199 -17.65 7.43 8.43
C ASP A 199 -17.92 6.13 7.62
N ALA A 200 -16.92 5.24 7.47
CA ALA A 200 -17.06 3.97 6.75
C ALA A 200 -18.36 3.21 7.15
N PRO A 201 -19.29 2.98 6.19
CA PRO A 201 -20.61 2.42 6.48
C PRO A 201 -20.59 0.97 6.97
N GLY A 202 -21.67 0.55 7.66
CA GLY A 202 -21.91 -0.86 7.96
C GLY A 202 -20.79 -1.53 8.75
N ASN A 203 -20.36 -2.72 8.31
CA ASN A 203 -19.25 -3.46 8.92
C ASN A 203 -17.90 -3.15 8.29
N VAL A 204 -17.86 -2.29 7.28
CA VAL A 204 -16.61 -1.84 6.65
C VAL A 204 -15.74 -1.10 7.67
N ILE A 205 -14.47 -1.49 7.77
CA ILE A 205 -13.52 -0.97 8.75
C ILE A 205 -12.86 0.29 8.19
N ASN A 206 -12.98 1.41 8.89
CA ASN A 206 -12.20 2.60 8.54
C ASN A 206 -10.72 2.38 8.88
N ALA A 207 -9.84 2.70 7.94
CA ALA A 207 -8.40 2.51 8.09
C ALA A 207 -7.64 3.83 7.95
N CYS A 208 -6.44 3.88 8.51
CA CYS A 208 -5.56 5.02 8.45
C CYS A 208 -4.49 4.88 7.37
N ASN A 209 -4.17 5.99 6.71
CA ASN A 209 -2.99 6.18 5.88
C ASN A 209 -2.18 7.38 6.38
N GLY A 210 -0.86 7.30 6.28
CA GLY A 210 0.06 8.36 6.69
C GLY A 210 1.37 7.83 7.28
N ARG A 211 2.19 8.72 7.82
CA ARG A 211 3.48 8.34 8.46
C ARG A 211 3.37 7.95 9.94
N HIS A 212 2.36 8.47 10.65
CA HIS A 212 2.25 8.33 12.11
C HIS A 212 0.82 8.04 12.59
N CYS A 213 0.16 7.02 12.04
CA CYS A 213 -1.22 6.70 12.45
C CYS A 213 -1.37 6.35 13.93
N GLY A 214 -0.29 5.99 14.64
CA GLY A 214 -0.33 5.86 16.11
C GLY A 214 -0.65 7.18 16.82
N ASP A 215 -0.35 8.32 16.21
CA ASP A 215 -0.59 9.64 16.79
C ASP A 215 -1.68 10.42 16.04
N THR A 216 -1.92 10.14 14.75
CA THR A 216 -2.87 10.89 13.92
C THR A 216 -4.22 10.20 13.71
N PHE A 217 -4.31 8.87 13.89
CA PHE A 217 -5.58 8.16 13.72
C PHE A 217 -6.43 8.28 14.98
N GLN A 218 -7.67 8.77 14.83
CA GLN A 218 -8.63 8.87 15.94
C GLN A 218 -9.11 7.49 16.42
N GLY A 219 -8.89 6.44 15.62
CA GLY A 219 -9.32 5.08 15.92
C GLY A 219 -10.47 4.62 15.01
N PRO A 220 -10.90 3.36 15.20
CA PRO A 220 -12.03 2.82 14.46
C PRO A 220 -13.31 3.60 14.78
N ASN A 221 -14.19 3.75 13.79
CA ASN A 221 -15.44 4.47 13.93
C ASN A 221 -16.51 3.73 14.74
N ARG A 222 -16.18 2.52 15.21
CA ARG A 222 -16.98 1.70 16.12
C ARG A 222 -16.05 0.84 17.00
N HIS A 223 -16.43 0.63 18.26
CA HIS A 223 -15.59 -0.02 19.27
C HIS A 223 -15.30 -1.51 19.03
N ASP A 224 -16.13 -2.19 18.23
CA ASP A 224 -16.00 -3.59 17.83
C ASP A 224 -15.14 -3.79 16.58
N LYS A 225 -14.75 -2.69 15.90
CA LYS A 225 -13.87 -2.71 14.74
C LYS A 225 -12.40 -2.60 15.18
N PRO A 226 -11.48 -3.28 14.48
CA PRO A 226 -10.05 -3.20 14.77
C PRO A 226 -9.40 -1.94 14.20
N SER A 227 -8.31 -1.48 14.81
CA SER A 227 -7.47 -0.40 14.28
C SER A 227 -6.57 -0.93 13.17
N LEU A 228 -6.75 -0.42 11.94
CA LEU A 228 -5.96 -0.78 10.77
C LEU A 228 -5.20 0.41 10.18
N TRP A 229 -3.93 0.19 9.85
CA TRP A 229 -3.07 1.12 9.13
C TRP A 229 -2.73 0.52 7.77
N THR A 230 -3.43 0.96 6.74
CA THR A 230 -3.35 0.44 5.37
C THR A 230 -2.21 1.04 4.55
N GLU A 231 -1.67 2.19 4.95
CA GLU A 231 -0.48 2.79 4.32
C GLU A 231 0.43 3.52 5.30
N ASN A 232 1.47 2.84 5.75
CA ASN A 232 2.61 3.43 6.43
C ASN A 232 3.64 3.87 5.38
N TRP A 233 3.65 5.15 5.02
CA TRP A 233 4.46 5.65 3.91
C TRP A 233 5.96 5.50 4.17
N THR A 234 6.64 4.58 3.50
CA THR A 234 8.06 4.25 3.75
C THR A 234 9.03 5.26 3.13
N THR A 235 8.54 6.06 2.20
CA THR A 235 9.16 7.26 1.64
C THR A 235 8.05 8.08 0.93
N GLN A 236 8.41 9.13 0.21
CA GLN A 236 7.55 9.85 -0.72
C GLN A 236 7.78 9.31 -2.14
N PHE A 237 6.74 9.17 -2.95
CA PHE A 237 6.92 9.03 -4.40
C PHE A 237 7.65 10.25 -4.98
N ARG A 238 8.23 10.11 -6.17
CA ARG A 238 8.96 11.20 -6.83
C ARG A 238 8.28 11.56 -8.15
N VAL A 239 8.18 12.84 -8.42
CA VAL A 239 7.86 13.37 -9.75
C VAL A 239 9.16 13.70 -10.49
N PHE A 240 9.08 13.84 -11.81
CA PHE A 240 10.23 14.24 -12.61
C PHE A 240 10.73 15.62 -12.16
N GLY A 241 12.02 15.72 -11.87
CA GLY A 241 12.67 16.94 -11.35
C GLY A 241 12.83 16.99 -9.83
N ASP A 242 12.15 16.14 -9.06
CA ASP A 242 12.30 16.12 -7.60
C ASP A 242 13.72 15.79 -7.14
N PRO A 243 14.20 16.33 -6.01
CA PRO A 243 15.39 15.81 -5.33
C PRO A 243 15.11 14.43 -4.70
N PRO A 244 16.15 13.67 -4.32
CA PRO A 244 15.96 12.45 -3.55
C PRO A 244 15.28 12.72 -2.20
N THR A 245 14.23 11.96 -1.89
CA THR A 245 13.50 12.03 -0.61
C THR A 245 13.69 10.74 0.18
N TYR A 246 13.87 10.87 1.50
CA TYR A 246 14.13 9.74 2.38
C TYR A 246 13.28 9.82 3.64
N ARG A 247 12.83 8.67 4.13
CA ARG A 247 12.30 8.51 5.49
C ARG A 247 13.20 7.55 6.24
N THR A 248 13.75 8.02 7.36
CA THR A 248 14.70 7.23 8.14
C THR A 248 14.04 5.98 8.70
N VAL A 249 14.78 4.87 8.79
CA VAL A 249 14.20 3.65 9.34
C VAL A 249 13.90 3.77 10.84
N LYS A 250 14.64 4.63 11.58
CA LYS A 250 14.34 4.94 12.98
C LYS A 250 12.92 5.50 13.14
N ASP A 251 12.52 6.41 12.25
CA ASP A 251 11.19 7.00 12.25
C ASP A 251 10.09 5.99 11.89
N ILE A 252 10.32 5.14 10.87
CA ILE A 252 9.37 4.09 10.49
C ILE A 252 9.19 3.08 11.64
N ALA A 253 10.29 2.63 12.25
CA ALA A 253 10.24 1.72 13.39
C ALA A 253 9.55 2.35 14.60
N PHE A 254 9.84 3.63 14.88
CA PHE A 254 9.17 4.41 15.92
C PHE A 254 7.66 4.44 15.68
N SER A 255 7.23 4.80 14.47
CA SER A 255 5.81 4.94 14.15
C SER A 255 5.07 3.61 14.24
N VAL A 256 5.70 2.51 13.84
CA VAL A 256 5.16 1.14 13.96
C VAL A 256 5.03 0.73 15.42
N ALA A 257 6.09 0.84 16.23
CA ALA A 257 6.04 0.52 17.65
C ALA A 257 5.02 1.39 18.41
N ARG A 258 4.94 2.68 18.04
CA ARG A 258 3.96 3.63 18.58
C ARG A 258 2.54 3.16 18.30
N TYR A 259 2.26 2.74 17.06
CA TYR A 259 0.94 2.26 16.66
C TYR A 259 0.51 1.00 17.43
N PHE A 260 1.39 -0.01 17.52
CA PHE A 260 1.07 -1.22 18.29
C PHE A 260 0.94 -0.98 19.79
N SER A 261 1.70 -0.04 20.36
CA SER A 261 1.56 0.36 21.77
C SER A 261 0.19 0.99 22.12
N LYS A 262 -0.56 1.42 21.09
CA LYS A 262 -1.87 2.07 21.16
C LYS A 262 -2.97 1.20 20.55
N ASN A 263 -2.91 -0.11 20.76
CA ASN A 263 -3.91 -1.08 20.26
C ASN A 263 -4.01 -1.17 18.72
N GLY A 264 -2.99 -0.74 17.99
CA GLY A 264 -2.87 -1.04 16.57
C GLY A 264 -2.81 -2.55 16.33
N SER A 265 -3.46 -3.04 15.28
CA SER A 265 -3.55 -4.49 14.99
C SER A 265 -3.05 -4.91 13.61
N HIS A 266 -2.90 -3.94 12.70
CA HIS A 266 -2.44 -4.14 11.34
C HIS A 266 -1.63 -2.93 10.87
N VAL A 267 -0.43 -3.15 10.33
CA VAL A 267 0.33 -2.11 9.63
C VAL A 267 0.81 -2.63 8.29
N ASN A 268 0.56 -1.84 7.26
CA ASN A 268 1.04 -2.10 5.91
C ASN A 268 2.07 -1.07 5.49
N TYR A 269 3.23 -1.51 5.00
CA TYR A 269 4.25 -0.63 4.44
C TYR A 269 3.90 -0.23 3.01
N TYR A 270 3.65 1.06 2.80
CA TYR A 270 3.42 1.65 1.48
C TYR A 270 4.66 2.47 1.07
N MET A 271 5.64 1.93 0.36
CA MET A 271 5.73 0.58 -0.21
C MET A 271 6.74 -0.28 0.56
N TYR A 272 6.54 -1.60 0.58
CA TYR A 272 7.60 -2.52 0.98
C TYR A 272 8.52 -2.84 -0.21
N HIS A 273 7.93 -2.99 -1.38
CA HIS A 273 8.60 -2.98 -2.67
C HIS A 273 7.79 -2.13 -3.64
N GLY A 274 8.40 -1.07 -4.17
CA GLY A 274 7.73 -0.17 -5.10
C GLY A 274 7.74 -0.66 -6.55
N GLY A 275 8.91 -1.08 -7.04
CA GLY A 275 9.11 -1.55 -8.41
C GLY A 275 9.19 -0.41 -9.43
N THR A 276 8.73 -0.67 -10.65
CA THR A 276 8.87 0.24 -11.79
C THR A 276 7.53 0.46 -12.50
N ASN A 277 7.21 1.71 -12.79
CA ASN A 277 6.14 2.09 -13.71
C ASN A 277 6.58 1.79 -15.15
N PHE A 278 6.34 0.56 -15.61
CA PHE A 278 6.73 0.11 -16.94
C PHE A 278 5.77 0.53 -18.05
N GLY A 279 6.33 0.88 -19.19
CA GLY A 279 5.56 1.36 -20.34
C GLY A 279 5.02 2.76 -20.06
N ARG A 280 3.94 3.13 -20.74
CA ARG A 280 3.36 4.48 -20.66
C ARG A 280 2.06 4.59 -19.87
N THR A 281 1.31 3.49 -19.74
CA THR A 281 -0.02 3.47 -19.10
C THR A 281 0.01 3.23 -17.59
N SER A 282 1.19 3.29 -16.97
CA SER A 282 1.37 3.00 -15.55
C SER A 282 1.49 4.23 -14.66
N ALA A 283 2.37 5.18 -14.99
CA ALA A 283 2.67 6.30 -14.10
C ALA A 283 1.66 7.45 -14.30
N HIS A 284 1.32 8.14 -13.21
CA HIS A 284 0.67 9.45 -13.29
C HIS A 284 1.60 10.53 -12.72
N PHE A 285 2.28 11.26 -13.61
CA PHE A 285 3.24 12.34 -13.28
C PHE A 285 4.41 11.97 -12.35
N VAL A 286 4.58 10.69 -12.03
CA VAL A 286 5.69 10.18 -11.22
C VAL A 286 6.79 9.57 -12.08
N THR A 287 8.00 9.48 -11.53
CA THR A 287 9.14 8.87 -12.22
C THR A 287 8.88 7.41 -12.57
N THR A 288 9.58 6.89 -13.60
CA THR A 288 9.54 5.47 -13.96
C THR A 288 9.88 4.56 -12.78
N ARG A 289 10.91 4.93 -12.01
CA ARG A 289 11.26 4.29 -10.74
C ARG A 289 10.22 4.62 -9.68
N TYR A 290 9.67 3.62 -8.98
CA TYR A 290 8.65 3.82 -7.97
C TYR A 290 9.14 3.34 -6.60
N TYR A 291 9.18 4.23 -5.60
CA TYR A 291 9.49 3.89 -4.19
C TYR A 291 10.80 3.10 -3.96
N ASP A 292 11.91 3.44 -4.63
CA ASP A 292 13.18 2.73 -4.45
C ASP A 292 13.86 2.92 -3.09
N ASP A 293 13.33 3.82 -2.25
CA ASP A 293 13.72 3.88 -0.84
C ASP A 293 12.87 2.97 0.07
N ALA A 294 12.02 2.12 -0.51
CA ALA A 294 11.35 1.06 0.22
C ALA A 294 12.35 0.05 0.81
N PRO A 295 11.93 -0.78 1.79
CA PRO A 295 12.74 -1.87 2.34
C PRO A 295 13.33 -2.81 1.29
N LEU A 296 12.61 -3.06 0.20
CA LEU A 296 13.13 -3.65 -1.02
C LEU A 296 13.15 -2.58 -2.11
N ASP A 297 14.31 -2.36 -2.71
CA ASP A 297 14.50 -1.34 -3.73
C ASP A 297 13.78 -1.67 -5.05
N GLU A 298 13.88 -0.81 -6.07
CA GLU A 298 13.27 -0.99 -7.39
C GLU A 298 13.64 -2.34 -8.05
N TYR A 299 14.85 -2.84 -7.80
CA TYR A 299 15.39 -4.06 -8.39
C TYR A 299 15.13 -5.28 -7.49
N GLY A 300 14.43 -5.10 -6.38
CA GLY A 300 14.12 -6.15 -5.41
C GLY A 300 15.29 -6.52 -4.51
N LEU A 301 16.33 -5.69 -4.40
CA LEU A 301 17.42 -5.87 -3.44
C LEU A 301 17.02 -5.39 -2.04
N GLU A 302 17.61 -5.99 -1.02
CA GLU A 302 17.39 -5.60 0.38
C GLU A 302 18.09 -4.27 0.65
N LYS A 303 17.31 -3.26 1.03
CA LYS A 303 17.84 -1.92 1.30
C LYS A 303 18.22 -1.77 2.77
N GLU A 304 19.47 -2.06 3.09
CA GLU A 304 19.95 -1.98 4.47
C GLU A 304 20.45 -0.58 4.86
N PRO A 305 20.18 -0.11 6.11
CA PRO A 305 19.67 -0.88 7.25
C PRO A 305 18.14 -0.95 7.35
N LYS A 306 17.41 -0.45 6.34
CA LYS A 306 15.94 -0.32 6.41
C LYS A 306 15.26 -1.68 6.49
N TYR A 307 15.66 -2.62 5.64
CA TYR A 307 15.13 -3.98 5.63
C TYR A 307 15.35 -4.71 6.96
N GLY A 308 16.58 -4.77 7.44
CA GLY A 308 16.98 -5.47 8.66
C GLY A 308 16.39 -4.85 9.93
N HIS A 309 16.41 -3.51 10.07
CA HIS A 309 15.86 -2.86 11.26
C HIS A 309 14.35 -3.04 11.37
N LEU A 310 13.63 -3.03 10.23
CA LEU A 310 12.19 -3.37 10.24
C LEU A 310 11.95 -4.84 10.54
N LYS A 311 12.77 -5.75 10.00
CA LYS A 311 12.71 -7.18 10.34
C LYS A 311 12.87 -7.41 11.85
N ASP A 312 13.71 -6.64 12.53
CA ASP A 312 13.90 -6.76 13.97
C ASP A 312 12.74 -6.17 14.79
N VAL A 313 12.12 -5.05 14.37
CA VAL A 313 10.88 -4.60 15.03
C VAL A 313 9.75 -5.62 14.86
N HIS A 314 9.66 -6.28 13.72
CA HIS A 314 8.68 -7.35 13.49
C HIS A 314 8.87 -8.52 14.45
N ARG A 315 10.13 -8.95 14.65
CA ARG A 315 10.48 -10.00 15.61
C ARG A 315 10.10 -9.60 17.04
N ALA A 316 10.44 -8.38 17.44
CA ALA A 316 10.09 -7.86 18.77
C ALA A 316 8.57 -7.84 19.00
N LEU A 317 7.80 -7.34 18.02
CA LEU A 317 6.33 -7.32 18.09
C LEU A 317 5.72 -8.73 18.09
N LYS A 318 6.31 -9.68 17.36
CA LYS A 318 5.88 -11.08 17.36
C LYS A 318 6.04 -11.73 18.73
N LEU A 319 7.08 -11.37 19.50
CA LEU A 319 7.24 -11.80 20.89
C LEU A 319 6.13 -11.20 21.78
N CYS A 320 5.72 -9.95 21.53
CA CYS A 320 4.64 -9.28 22.27
C CYS A 320 3.22 -9.78 21.94
N LYS A 321 3.03 -10.61 20.91
CA LYS A 321 1.71 -10.93 20.33
C LYS A 321 0.66 -11.38 21.36
N LYS A 322 1.04 -12.24 22.31
CA LYS A 322 0.10 -12.78 23.31
C LYS A 322 -0.44 -11.67 24.21
N ALA A 323 0.45 -10.79 24.67
CA ALA A 323 0.08 -9.66 25.50
C ALA A 323 -0.75 -8.63 24.73
N LEU A 324 -0.38 -8.34 23.48
CA LEU A 324 -1.14 -7.41 22.63
C LEU A 324 -2.58 -7.87 22.37
N PHE A 325 -2.82 -9.18 22.23
CA PHE A 325 -4.17 -9.72 21.98
C PHE A 325 -5.02 -9.92 23.23
N TRP A 326 -4.40 -10.41 24.31
CA TRP A 326 -5.11 -10.91 25.49
C TRP A 326 -4.85 -10.12 26.76
N GLY A 327 -3.84 -9.26 26.77
CA GLY A 327 -3.50 -8.42 27.92
C GLY A 327 -4.42 -7.22 28.07
N HIS A 328 -4.60 -6.79 29.32
CA HIS A 328 -5.23 -5.53 29.66
C HIS A 328 -4.25 -4.39 29.38
N HIS A 329 -4.73 -3.32 28.75
CA HIS A 329 -3.89 -2.17 28.37
C HIS A 329 -3.76 -1.18 29.52
N HIS A 330 -2.53 -0.74 29.76
CA HIS A 330 -2.18 0.22 30.79
C HIS A 330 -1.28 1.32 30.21
N VAL A 331 -1.43 2.53 30.73
CA VAL A 331 -0.61 3.70 30.35
C VAL A 331 -0.12 4.37 31.62
N GLN A 332 1.20 4.57 31.70
CA GLN A 332 1.86 5.29 32.77
C GLN A 332 2.66 6.46 32.16
N LYS A 333 2.23 7.69 32.44
CA LYS A 333 3.02 8.88 32.10
C LYS A 333 4.09 9.08 33.19
N LEU A 334 5.36 9.18 32.78
CA LEU A 334 6.50 9.33 33.68
C LEU A 334 7.12 10.73 33.61
N GLY A 335 6.80 11.49 32.56
CA GLY A 335 7.22 12.87 32.36
C GLY A 335 6.49 13.51 31.18
N PRO A 336 6.89 14.73 30.78
CA PRO A 336 6.28 15.44 29.65
C PRO A 336 6.39 14.65 28.33
N ASP A 337 7.56 14.05 28.09
CA ASP A 337 7.88 13.33 26.85
C ASP A 337 7.97 11.81 27.04
N THR A 338 7.94 11.33 28.28
CA THR A 338 8.16 9.91 28.60
C THR A 338 6.90 9.23 29.09
N GLU A 339 6.55 8.12 28.45
CA GLU A 339 5.45 7.27 28.89
C GLU A 339 5.75 5.79 28.65
N VAL A 340 5.18 4.94 29.49
CA VAL A 340 5.19 3.49 29.36
C VAL A 340 3.78 3.02 29.04
N ARG A 341 3.64 2.26 27.96
CA ARG A 341 2.40 1.56 27.61
C ARG A 341 2.67 0.07 27.73
N TYR A 342 1.86 -0.65 28.49
CA TYR A 342 2.06 -2.08 28.67
C TYR A 342 0.75 -2.85 28.65
N HIS A 343 0.85 -4.10 28.26
CA HIS A 343 -0.25 -5.06 28.22
C HIS A 343 0.11 -6.20 29.14
N GLU A 344 -0.73 -6.50 30.11
CA GLU A 344 -0.52 -7.66 31.00
C GLU A 344 -1.81 -8.42 31.22
N GLN A 345 -1.69 -9.75 31.31
CA GLN A 345 -2.83 -10.61 31.60
C GLN A 345 -2.75 -11.05 33.07
N PRO A 346 -3.64 -10.55 33.95
CA PRO A 346 -3.63 -10.88 35.36
C PRO A 346 -3.65 -12.40 35.60
N GLY A 347 -2.86 -12.85 36.59
CA GLY A 347 -2.74 -14.28 36.91
C GLY A 347 -1.85 -15.09 35.97
N THR A 348 -1.18 -14.46 34.99
CA THR A 348 -0.24 -15.14 34.07
C THR A 348 1.11 -14.41 34.01
N LYS A 349 2.09 -15.00 33.32
CA LYS A 349 3.38 -14.36 33.01
C LYS A 349 3.35 -13.54 31.71
N VAL A 350 2.19 -13.41 31.04
CA VAL A 350 2.07 -12.70 29.76
C VAL A 350 2.05 -11.19 30.04
N CYS A 351 3.14 -10.51 29.66
CA CYS A 351 3.27 -9.06 29.78
C CYS A 351 4.13 -8.53 28.64
N ALA A 352 3.74 -7.44 27.99
CA ALA A 352 4.62 -6.72 27.06
C ALA A 352 4.56 -5.21 27.30
N ALA A 353 5.69 -4.51 27.27
CA ALA A 353 5.78 -3.08 27.49
C ALA A 353 6.50 -2.35 26.34
N PHE A 354 6.07 -1.10 26.14
CA PHE A 354 6.59 -0.14 25.17
C PHE A 354 6.96 1.12 25.95
N LEU A 355 8.25 1.36 26.09
CA LEU A 355 8.82 2.47 26.87
C LEU A 355 9.21 3.55 25.87
N SER A 356 8.55 4.70 25.93
CA SER A 356 8.69 5.74 24.89
C SER A 356 9.32 7.01 25.45
N ASN A 357 10.22 7.59 24.65
CA ASN A 357 10.75 8.93 24.82
C ASN A 357 10.43 9.74 23.55
N ASN A 358 9.50 10.68 23.67
CA ASN A 358 9.07 11.54 22.57
C ASN A 358 9.98 12.77 22.39
N ASN A 359 10.88 13.05 23.33
CA ASN A 359 11.82 14.16 23.23
C ASN A 359 12.72 13.95 22.01
N THR A 360 12.78 14.94 21.13
CA THR A 360 13.48 14.82 19.85
C THR A 360 14.97 15.11 19.94
N ARG A 361 15.46 15.58 21.09
CA ARG A 361 16.83 16.06 21.29
C ARG A 361 17.60 15.23 22.30
N GLU A 362 16.97 14.87 23.42
CA GLU A 362 17.64 14.32 24.58
C GLU A 362 17.21 12.89 24.90
N SER A 363 18.16 12.09 25.37
CA SER A 363 17.89 10.79 25.99
C SER A 363 17.33 10.97 27.40
N ASN A 364 16.45 10.07 27.83
CA ASN A 364 15.88 10.07 29.17
C ASN A 364 16.06 8.71 29.84
N THR A 365 16.35 8.72 31.14
CA THR A 365 16.31 7.50 31.98
C THR A 365 14.97 7.46 32.71
N ILE A 366 14.25 6.34 32.59
CA ILE A 366 12.97 6.14 33.27
C ILE A 366 13.01 4.91 34.17
N LYS A 367 12.22 4.92 35.25
CA LYS A 367 12.05 3.76 36.14
C LYS A 367 10.75 3.04 35.82
N PHE A 368 10.81 1.75 35.47
CA PHE A 368 9.64 0.91 35.20
C PHE A 368 9.78 -0.45 35.90
N LYS A 369 8.75 -0.85 36.67
CA LYS A 369 8.75 -2.07 37.50
C LYS A 369 10.05 -2.26 38.32
N GLY A 370 10.55 -1.16 38.90
CA GLY A 370 11.74 -1.14 39.77
C GLY A 370 13.10 -1.11 39.05
N GLN A 371 13.13 -1.15 37.72
CA GLN A 371 14.36 -1.11 36.92
C GLN A 371 14.48 0.20 36.15
N ASP A 372 15.71 0.67 35.96
CA ASP A 372 16.00 1.87 35.18
C ASP A 372 16.29 1.51 33.72
N TYR A 373 15.69 2.25 32.80
CA TYR A 373 15.84 2.08 31.36
C TYR A 373 16.26 3.39 30.71
N VAL A 374 17.35 3.35 29.95
CA VAL A 374 17.81 4.48 29.14
C VAL A 374 17.10 4.45 27.79
N LEU A 375 16.41 5.54 27.46
CA LEU A 375 15.68 5.72 26.21
C LEU A 375 16.37 6.81 25.38
N PRO A 376 16.96 6.48 24.22
CA PRO A 376 17.43 7.48 23.25
C PRO A 376 16.34 8.49 22.88
N SER A 377 16.73 9.66 22.38
CA SER A 377 15.78 10.64 21.85
C SER A 377 14.92 10.02 20.74
N ARG A 378 13.64 10.40 20.72
CA ARG A 378 12.63 9.96 19.75
C ARG A 378 12.64 8.45 19.52
N SER A 379 12.53 7.67 20.61
CA SER A 379 12.63 6.21 20.55
C SER A 379 11.58 5.48 21.38
N ILE A 380 11.36 4.21 21.02
CA ILE A 380 10.56 3.26 21.81
C ILE A 380 11.39 2.00 22.03
N SER A 381 11.56 1.60 23.28
CA SER A 381 12.08 0.28 23.67
C SER A 381 10.93 -0.72 23.83
N ILE A 382 11.09 -1.91 23.29
CA ILE A 382 10.10 -3.00 23.33
C ILE A 382 10.59 -4.09 24.29
N LEU A 383 9.76 -4.43 25.26
CA LEU A 383 10.01 -5.42 26.31
C LEU A 383 8.91 -6.49 26.25
N PRO A 384 9.11 -7.62 25.56
CA PRO A 384 8.07 -8.63 25.36
C PRO A 384 7.67 -9.43 26.60
N ASP A 385 8.34 -9.20 27.72
CA ASP A 385 8.11 -9.78 29.04
C ASP A 385 7.97 -8.69 30.14
N CYS A 386 7.90 -7.42 29.74
CA CYS A 386 7.97 -6.23 30.61
C CYS A 386 9.25 -6.09 31.45
N LYS A 387 10.35 -6.78 31.08
CA LYS A 387 11.63 -6.74 31.80
C LYS A 387 12.82 -6.52 30.87
N THR A 388 12.97 -7.32 29.82
CA THR A 388 14.16 -7.30 28.96
C THR A 388 13.90 -6.52 27.69
N VAL A 389 14.70 -5.47 27.45
CA VAL A 389 14.68 -4.73 26.19
C VAL A 389 15.26 -5.64 25.10
N VAL A 390 14.44 -6.02 24.12
CA VAL A 390 14.91 -6.82 22.96
C VAL A 390 15.12 -5.99 21.72
N TYR A 391 14.59 -4.76 21.71
CA TYR A 391 14.64 -3.85 20.58
C TYR A 391 14.41 -2.40 21.03
N ASN A 392 15.13 -1.46 20.45
CA ASN A 392 14.84 -0.03 20.53
C ASN A 392 14.82 0.58 19.12
N THR A 393 13.82 1.42 18.83
CA THR A 393 13.60 1.94 17.47
C THR A 393 14.73 2.84 16.97
N ALA A 394 15.56 3.41 17.84
CA ALA A 394 16.69 4.28 17.49
C ALA A 394 18.06 3.56 17.46
N GLN A 395 18.14 2.32 17.95
CA GLN A 395 19.36 1.51 18.00
C GLN A 395 19.38 0.52 16.83
N ILE A 396 20.09 0.88 15.76
CA ILE A 396 20.18 0.06 14.54
C ILE A 396 21.34 -0.91 14.68
N VAL A 397 21.06 -2.20 14.59
CA VAL A 397 22.08 -3.28 14.59
C VAL A 397 22.39 -3.82 13.19
N ALA A 398 21.50 -3.58 12.22
CA ALA A 398 21.71 -3.96 10.83
C ALA A 398 22.86 -3.14 10.21
N GLN A 399 23.71 -3.81 9.43
CA GLN A 399 24.78 -3.14 8.68
C GLN A 399 24.19 -2.21 7.63
N HIS A 400 24.92 -1.17 7.24
CA HIS A 400 24.47 -0.29 6.16
C HIS A 400 24.92 -0.85 4.82
N SER A 401 24.07 -0.73 3.80
CA SER A 401 24.39 -1.11 2.43
C SER A 401 24.28 0.08 1.50
N TRP A 402 25.06 0.04 0.42
CA TRP A 402 24.97 0.98 -0.69
C TRP A 402 24.89 0.20 -1.99
N ARG A 403 23.99 0.60 -2.88
CA ARG A 403 23.86 0.01 -4.22
C ARG A 403 24.81 0.74 -5.17
N ASN A 404 25.65 -0.02 -5.86
CA ASN A 404 26.51 0.49 -6.93
C ASN A 404 25.96 0.06 -8.29
N PHE A 405 26.15 0.90 -9.30
CA PHE A 405 25.83 0.57 -10.69
C PHE A 405 27.14 0.36 -11.45
N VAL A 406 27.33 -0.84 -11.99
CA VAL A 406 28.51 -1.21 -12.79
C VAL A 406 28.06 -1.49 -14.22
N LYS A 407 28.79 -0.93 -15.19
CA LYS A 407 28.49 -1.15 -16.60
C LYS A 407 28.68 -2.64 -16.94
N SER A 408 27.65 -3.27 -17.51
CA SER A 408 27.72 -4.68 -17.91
C SER A 408 28.59 -4.85 -19.15
N GLU A 409 29.65 -5.66 -19.06
CA GLU A 409 30.51 -5.97 -20.22
C GLU A 409 29.76 -6.72 -21.33
N LYS A 410 28.78 -7.56 -20.97
CA LYS A 410 27.97 -8.34 -21.91
C LYS A 410 27.10 -7.47 -22.80
N THR A 411 26.55 -6.38 -22.27
CA THR A 411 25.60 -5.51 -22.99
C THR A 411 26.23 -4.23 -23.50
N SER A 412 27.47 -3.92 -23.11
CA SER A 412 28.14 -2.66 -23.49
C SER A 412 29.09 -2.77 -24.67
N LYS A 413 29.47 -3.98 -25.08
CA LYS A 413 30.31 -4.20 -26.26
C LYS A 413 29.44 -4.41 -27.50
N GLY A 414 29.77 -3.72 -28.59
CA GLY A 414 29.18 -3.97 -29.90
C GLY A 414 27.75 -3.46 -30.11
N LEU A 415 27.25 -2.53 -29.28
CA LEU A 415 25.98 -1.84 -29.57
C LEU A 415 26.12 -1.04 -30.86
N LYS A 416 25.46 -1.50 -31.93
CA LYS A 416 25.33 -0.78 -33.19
C LYS A 416 24.06 0.05 -33.14
N PHE A 417 24.21 1.36 -33.07
CA PHE A 417 23.08 2.28 -33.09
C PHE A 417 22.72 2.62 -34.52
N GLU A 418 21.45 2.51 -34.85
CA GLU A 418 20.86 3.10 -36.04
C GLU A 418 20.05 4.33 -35.62
N MET A 419 20.04 5.36 -36.46
CA MET A 419 19.33 6.60 -36.18
C MET A 419 18.21 6.78 -37.20
N PHE A 420 17.04 7.11 -36.70
CA PHE A 420 15.92 7.57 -37.51
C PHE A 420 15.47 8.94 -37.01
N SER A 421 15.26 9.88 -37.92
CA SER A 421 14.72 11.20 -37.60
C SER A 421 13.21 11.20 -37.87
N GLU A 422 12.43 11.33 -36.80
CA GLU A 422 10.98 11.49 -36.89
C GLU A 422 10.66 12.77 -37.66
N LYS A 423 9.81 12.67 -38.70
CA LYS A 423 9.41 13.83 -39.50
C LYS A 423 8.23 14.52 -38.84
N ILE A 424 8.26 15.85 -38.77
CA ILE A 424 7.10 16.63 -38.35
C ILE A 424 5.97 16.38 -39.38
N PRO A 425 4.77 15.92 -38.96
CA PRO A 425 3.67 15.68 -39.88
C PRO A 425 3.32 16.96 -40.65
N SER A 426 3.34 16.88 -41.99
CA SER A 426 2.97 18.01 -42.86
C SER A 426 1.46 18.14 -43.07
N LYS A 427 0.70 17.08 -42.75
CA LYS A 427 -0.76 17.05 -42.72
C LYS A 427 -1.19 16.37 -41.42
N ILE A 428 -2.17 16.96 -40.74
CA ILE A 428 -2.81 16.40 -39.55
C ILE A 428 -4.26 16.12 -39.94
N ASP A 429 -4.74 14.92 -39.62
CA ASP A 429 -6.12 14.55 -39.91
C ASP A 429 -7.08 15.20 -38.90
N GLY A 430 -8.15 15.81 -39.42
CA GLY A 430 -9.15 16.52 -38.63
C GLY A 430 -8.88 18.03 -38.53
N GLU A 431 -9.85 18.84 -38.94
CA GLU A 431 -9.89 20.28 -38.65
C GLU A 431 -10.90 20.52 -37.52
N SER A 432 -10.53 21.33 -36.53
CA SER A 432 -11.43 21.75 -35.46
C SER A 432 -11.21 23.23 -35.18
N LEU A 433 -12.30 23.99 -35.15
CA LEU A 433 -12.30 25.40 -34.74
C LEU A 433 -12.18 25.55 -33.21
N ILE A 434 -12.29 24.45 -32.46
CA ILE A 434 -12.21 24.42 -30.99
C ILE A 434 -10.99 23.61 -30.58
N PRO A 435 -10.10 24.14 -29.70
CA PRO A 435 -8.99 23.38 -29.15
C PRO A 435 -9.49 22.12 -28.44
N GLY A 436 -9.03 20.95 -28.89
CA GLY A 436 -9.34 19.68 -28.26
C GLY A 436 -8.52 19.48 -26.98
N GLU A 437 -9.15 18.92 -25.95
CA GLU A 437 -8.44 18.49 -24.74
C GLU A 437 -7.56 17.27 -25.07
N LEU A 438 -6.30 17.27 -24.63
CA LEU A 438 -5.28 16.31 -25.04
C LEU A 438 -5.68 14.86 -24.76
N TYR A 439 -6.18 14.58 -23.56
CA TYR A 439 -6.53 13.22 -23.14
C TYR A 439 -7.68 12.66 -23.99
N TYR A 440 -8.67 13.49 -24.33
CA TYR A 440 -9.74 13.16 -25.26
C TYR A 440 -9.21 12.89 -26.69
N LEU A 441 -8.30 13.73 -27.18
CA LEU A 441 -7.73 13.59 -28.53
C LEU A 441 -6.95 12.28 -28.69
N THR A 442 -6.07 11.95 -27.74
CA THR A 442 -5.20 10.78 -27.85
C THR A 442 -5.87 9.49 -27.41
N LYS A 443 -6.99 9.59 -26.69
CA LYS A 443 -7.69 8.48 -26.06
C LYS A 443 -6.79 7.60 -25.18
N ASP A 444 -5.80 8.23 -24.55
CA ASP A 444 -4.71 7.57 -23.84
C ASP A 444 -3.99 6.49 -24.67
N LYS A 445 -4.00 6.58 -26.01
CA LYS A 445 -3.25 5.65 -26.90
C LYS A 445 -1.80 6.10 -27.09
N THR A 446 -1.53 7.38 -26.93
CA THR A 446 -0.21 8.00 -27.09
C THR A 446 -0.06 9.19 -26.14
N ASP A 447 1.17 9.52 -25.78
CA ASP A 447 1.51 10.69 -24.96
C ASP A 447 1.58 11.97 -25.79
N TYR A 448 1.58 11.85 -27.12
CA TYR A 448 1.84 12.94 -28.06
C TYR A 448 0.61 13.25 -28.90
N ALA A 449 0.30 14.53 -29.05
CA ALA A 449 -0.60 15.04 -30.09
C ALA A 449 0.10 16.18 -30.84
N CYS A 450 -0.13 16.25 -32.15
CA CYS A 450 0.29 17.38 -32.96
C CYS A 450 -0.93 18.28 -33.20
N VAL A 451 -0.74 19.59 -33.01
CA VAL A 451 -1.76 20.61 -33.30
C VAL A 451 -1.13 21.60 -34.28
N ASN A 452 -1.81 21.86 -35.38
CA ASN A 452 -1.43 22.90 -36.34
C ASN A 452 -2.43 24.05 -36.22
N ILE A 453 -1.94 25.26 -35.99
CA ILE A 453 -2.75 26.47 -35.83
C ILE A 453 -2.47 27.33 -37.06
N LYS A 454 -3.51 27.62 -37.85
CA LYS A 454 -3.39 28.55 -38.99
C LYS A 454 -3.31 29.98 -38.42
N GLU A 455 -2.40 30.81 -38.94
CA GLU A 455 -2.19 32.18 -38.46
C GLU A 455 -3.47 33.05 -38.50
N ASP A 456 -4.37 32.77 -39.43
CA ASP A 456 -5.64 33.50 -39.59
C ASP A 456 -6.67 33.21 -38.45
N ASP A 457 -6.46 32.15 -37.66
CA ASP A 457 -7.35 31.73 -36.56
C ASP A 457 -6.88 32.23 -35.17
N LEU A 458 -5.80 33.03 -35.11
CA LEU A 458 -5.21 33.57 -33.87
C LEU A 458 -5.72 34.97 -33.46
N LEU A 459 -6.77 35.48 -34.13
CA LEU A 459 -7.35 36.82 -33.90
C LEU A 459 -8.62 36.81 -33.04
#